data_AF-A0A834BBY9-F1
#
_entry.id   AF-A0A834BBY9-F1
#
_cell.length_a   1.000
_cell.length_b   1.000
_cell.length_c   1.000
_cell.angle_alpha   90.00
_cell.angle_beta   90.00
_cell.angle_gamma   90.00
#
_symmetry.space_group_name_H-M   'P 1'
#
loop_
_entity.id
_entity.type
_entity.pdbx_description
1 polymer ?
#
loop_
_entity_poly.entity_id
_entity_poly.type
_entity_poly.pdbx_seq_one_letter_code
_entity_poly.pdbx_strand_id
1 'polypeptide(L)'
;MTEILCQWLNQELKVSQTVNPKSFAKAFSNGYLIGEVLHKFDLQNDFSEFSESRVSSAKLNNFSRLEPTLHLLGVQFDQKVANNIMTEKPGAATKLVYELYTALQKKKKSGLIGVEMHTLQPLPNTRLQNTKSEALGDQRLSRRRQNEIMAKIQAAIIQIPKPASNRTLKALEAQKMMKKKKETEDVAKEIKKFEELLKKDLQAKDSASKASLDAAGQTTADLLNTYSDDEYIKKIQKRLEEDAFAREQREKRRRRLLMDQLIAHEAQEEAYREEQLINRLMRQSQQERRIAVQLMHVRHEKEVLWQNRIFREKQYEERRLKEFQDALDREAVNVPSLKTFLRLLLTLFCQVKVNKVVGVCRQSPNGSSFSCGL
;
A
#
# COMPACT_ATOMS: atom_id res chain seq x y z
N MET A 1 11.97 -7.14 -37.20
CA MET A 1 11.07 -7.30 -36.04
C MET A 1 9.77 -7.99 -36.43
N THR A 2 9.03 -7.50 -37.43
CA THR A 2 7.80 -8.15 -37.92
C THR A 2 8.01 -9.56 -38.47
N GLU A 3 9.15 -9.84 -39.12
CA GLU A 3 9.48 -11.17 -39.66
C GLU A 3 9.55 -12.26 -38.58
N ILE A 4 10.12 -11.95 -37.41
CA ILE A 4 10.22 -12.88 -36.28
C ILE A 4 8.81 -13.24 -35.77
N LEU A 5 7.91 -12.24 -35.70
CA LEU A 5 6.53 -12.47 -35.32
C LEU A 5 5.77 -13.29 -36.37
N CYS A 6 5.97 -13.02 -37.65
CA CYS A 6 5.38 -13.83 -38.72
C CYS A 6 5.86 -15.29 -38.67
N GLN A 7 7.15 -15.50 -38.39
CA GLN A 7 7.71 -16.84 -38.23
C GLN A 7 7.06 -17.55 -37.03
N TRP A 8 6.98 -16.90 -35.88
CA TRP A 8 6.34 -17.43 -34.68
C TRP A 8 4.87 -17.81 -34.92
N LEU A 9 4.08 -16.92 -35.53
CA LEU A 9 2.67 -17.16 -35.81
C LEU A 9 2.45 -18.31 -36.80
N ASN A 10 3.22 -18.34 -37.89
CA ASN A 10 3.00 -19.31 -38.97
C ASN A 10 3.63 -20.68 -38.67
N GLN A 11 4.81 -20.73 -38.06
CA GLN A 11 5.57 -21.97 -37.85
C GLN A 11 5.29 -22.61 -36.49
N GLU A 12 5.26 -21.83 -35.41
CA GLU A 12 5.06 -22.37 -34.06
C GLU A 12 3.58 -22.52 -33.72
N LEU A 13 2.79 -21.44 -33.86
CA LEU A 13 1.38 -21.45 -33.49
C LEU A 13 0.46 -22.04 -34.57
N LYS A 14 0.89 -22.01 -35.84
CA LYS A 14 0.12 -22.46 -37.01
C LYS A 14 -1.30 -21.88 -36.97
N VAL A 15 -1.38 -20.55 -37.01
CA VAL A 15 -2.65 -19.82 -37.08
C VAL A 15 -3.38 -20.11 -38.41
N SER A 16 -4.70 -19.92 -38.40
CA SER A 16 -5.60 -20.27 -39.50
C SER A 16 -5.33 -19.47 -40.78
N GLN A 17 -4.80 -18.26 -40.64
CA GLN A 17 -4.41 -17.40 -41.77
C GLN A 17 -2.89 -17.17 -41.81
N THR A 18 -2.29 -17.33 -42.98
CA THR A 18 -0.87 -17.02 -43.17
C THR A 18 -0.61 -15.52 -43.07
N VAL A 19 0.28 -15.13 -42.15
CA VAL A 19 0.60 -13.72 -41.92
C VAL A 19 1.88 -13.35 -42.65
N ASN A 20 1.80 -12.37 -43.55
CA ASN A 20 2.95 -11.80 -44.25
C ASN A 20 3.36 -10.45 -43.64
N PRO A 21 4.65 -10.07 -43.64
CA PRO A 21 5.11 -8.80 -43.09
C PRO A 21 4.44 -7.57 -43.73
N LYS A 22 4.18 -7.64 -45.05
CA LYS A 22 3.55 -6.56 -45.83
C LYS A 22 2.06 -6.38 -45.52
N SER A 23 1.36 -7.44 -45.12
CA SER A 23 -0.07 -7.43 -44.80
C SER A 23 -0.35 -7.57 -43.30
N PHE A 24 0.67 -7.41 -42.45
CA PHE A 24 0.58 -7.66 -41.02
C PHE A 24 -0.49 -6.80 -40.35
N ALA A 25 -0.48 -5.48 -40.60
CA ALA A 25 -1.47 -4.58 -40.03
C ALA A 25 -2.91 -4.95 -40.44
N LYS A 26 -3.09 -5.36 -41.70
CA LYS A 26 -4.38 -5.76 -42.26
C LYS A 26 -4.89 -7.09 -41.72
N ALA A 27 -4.01 -8.06 -41.53
CA ALA A 27 -4.36 -9.37 -40.98
C ALA A 27 -4.89 -9.25 -39.54
N PHE A 28 -4.31 -8.35 -38.75
CA PHE A 28 -4.66 -8.14 -37.35
C PHE A 28 -5.76 -7.09 -37.13
N SER A 29 -6.22 -6.39 -38.17
CA SER A 29 -7.17 -5.27 -38.02
C SER A 29 -8.57 -5.69 -37.59
N ASN A 30 -8.92 -6.97 -37.74
CA ASN A 30 -10.19 -7.53 -37.27
C ASN A 30 -10.14 -8.09 -35.85
N GLY A 31 -8.96 -8.24 -35.25
CA GLY A 31 -8.78 -8.83 -33.91
C GLY A 31 -8.98 -10.35 -33.83
N TYR A 32 -9.44 -11.01 -34.88
CA TYR A 32 -9.72 -12.45 -34.87
C TYR A 32 -8.45 -13.27 -34.63
N LEU A 33 -7.37 -12.96 -35.34
CA LEU A 33 -6.09 -13.66 -35.16
C LEU A 33 -5.50 -13.49 -33.76
N ILE A 34 -5.78 -12.37 -33.09
CA ILE A 34 -5.35 -12.17 -31.69
C ILE A 34 -6.14 -13.10 -30.77
N GLY A 35 -7.45 -13.23 -31.01
CA GLY A 35 -8.31 -14.20 -30.32
C GLY A 35 -7.84 -15.63 -30.53
N GLU A 36 -7.48 -15.99 -31.77
CA GLU A 36 -6.99 -17.33 -32.09
C GLU A 36 -5.68 -17.65 -31.36
N VAL A 37 -4.76 -16.69 -31.31
CA VAL A 37 -3.52 -16.82 -30.54
C VAL A 37 -3.84 -17.08 -29.07
N LEU A 38 -4.71 -16.28 -28.44
CA LEU A 38 -5.05 -16.46 -27.02
C LEU A 38 -5.79 -17.77 -26.75
N HIS A 39 -6.67 -18.20 -27.66
CA HIS A 39 -7.37 -19.48 -27.58
C HIS A 39 -6.38 -20.66 -27.63
N LYS A 40 -5.34 -20.61 -28.47
CA LYS A 40 -4.29 -21.64 -28.52
C LYS A 40 -3.45 -21.75 -27.23
N PHE A 41 -3.50 -20.75 -26.37
CA PHE A 41 -2.88 -20.77 -25.03
C PHE A 41 -3.91 -21.02 -23.91
N ASP A 42 -5.15 -21.43 -24.24
CA ASP A 42 -6.26 -21.66 -23.31
C ASP A 42 -6.61 -20.43 -22.44
N LEU A 43 -6.35 -19.23 -22.95
CA LEU A 43 -6.63 -17.97 -22.25
C LEU A 43 -7.95 -17.32 -22.67
N GLN A 44 -8.54 -17.77 -23.77
CA GLN A 44 -9.79 -17.23 -24.31
C GLN A 44 -10.75 -18.37 -24.65
N ASN A 45 -11.78 -18.55 -23.83
CA ASN A 45 -12.76 -19.64 -23.98
C ASN A 45 -13.96 -19.27 -24.88
N ASP A 46 -14.20 -17.98 -25.10
CA ASP A 46 -15.33 -17.46 -25.90
C ASP A 46 -14.96 -17.24 -27.38
N PHE A 47 -13.93 -17.92 -27.88
CA PHE A 47 -13.45 -17.78 -29.27
C PHE A 47 -14.53 -18.08 -30.32
N SER A 48 -15.54 -18.90 -29.99
CA SER A 48 -16.69 -19.14 -30.86
C SER A 48 -17.52 -17.90 -31.19
N GLU A 49 -17.46 -16.86 -30.35
CA GLU A 49 -18.20 -15.61 -30.54
C GLU A 49 -17.42 -14.59 -31.40
N PHE A 50 -16.18 -14.91 -31.78
CA PHE A 50 -15.36 -14.07 -32.65
C PHE A 50 -15.75 -14.23 -34.12
N SER A 51 -15.65 -13.14 -34.88
CA SER A 51 -15.94 -13.13 -36.31
C SER A 51 -14.75 -12.60 -37.12
N GLU A 52 -14.42 -13.27 -38.23
CA GLU A 52 -13.40 -12.79 -39.18
C GLU A 52 -13.87 -11.58 -40.02
N SER A 53 -15.12 -11.16 -39.86
CA SER A 53 -15.73 -10.06 -40.62
C SER A 53 -14.94 -8.75 -40.49
N ARG A 54 -14.86 -8.02 -41.62
CA ARG A 54 -14.19 -6.71 -41.69
C ARG A 54 -15.07 -5.55 -41.24
N VAL A 55 -16.34 -5.80 -40.91
CA VAL A 55 -17.31 -4.78 -40.47
C VAL A 55 -16.88 -4.20 -39.12
N SER A 56 -16.99 -2.88 -38.96
CA SER A 56 -16.56 -2.16 -37.76
C SER A 56 -17.17 -2.70 -36.46
N SER A 57 -18.43 -3.14 -36.47
CA SER A 57 -19.10 -3.75 -35.32
C SER A 57 -18.48 -5.09 -34.91
N ALA A 58 -18.09 -5.92 -35.87
CA ALA A 58 -17.40 -7.19 -35.61
C ALA A 58 -16.00 -6.93 -35.03
N LYS A 59 -15.26 -5.97 -35.61
CA LYS A 59 -13.95 -5.55 -35.06
C LYS A 59 -14.08 -5.10 -33.60
N LEU A 60 -15.04 -4.23 -33.30
CA LEU A 60 -15.27 -3.73 -31.93
C LEU A 60 -15.64 -4.86 -30.96
N ASN A 61 -16.52 -5.78 -31.37
CA ASN A 61 -16.87 -6.94 -30.56
C ASN A 61 -15.63 -7.78 -30.24
N ASN A 62 -14.84 -8.15 -31.26
CA ASN A 62 -13.61 -8.90 -31.08
C ASN A 62 -12.64 -8.19 -30.12
N PHE A 63 -12.37 -6.89 -30.32
CA PHE A 63 -11.44 -6.15 -29.44
C PHE A 63 -11.95 -5.98 -28.00
N SER A 64 -13.26 -5.81 -27.80
CA SER A 64 -13.85 -5.73 -26.44
C SER A 64 -13.70 -7.03 -25.65
N ARG A 65 -13.70 -8.19 -26.32
CA ARG A 65 -13.48 -9.50 -25.68
C ARG A 65 -12.02 -9.78 -25.38
N LEU A 66 -11.11 -9.20 -26.17
CA LEU A 66 -9.68 -9.33 -25.94
C LEU A 66 -9.21 -8.50 -24.75
N GLU A 67 -9.86 -7.36 -24.49
CA GLU A 67 -9.44 -6.40 -23.45
C GLU A 67 -9.20 -7.04 -22.06
N PRO A 68 -10.13 -7.83 -21.47
CA PRO A 68 -9.91 -8.42 -20.15
C PRO A 68 -8.73 -9.38 -20.11
N THR A 69 -8.57 -10.21 -21.15
CA THR A 69 -7.49 -11.19 -21.25
C THR A 69 -6.12 -10.54 -21.43
N LEU A 70 -6.03 -9.49 -22.25
CA LEU A 70 -4.80 -8.74 -22.47
C LEU A 70 -4.38 -7.98 -21.20
N HIS A 71 -5.34 -7.39 -20.49
CA HIS A 71 -5.07 -6.71 -19.23
C HIS A 71 -4.56 -7.69 -18.16
N LEU A 72 -5.12 -8.91 -18.10
CA LEU A 72 -4.65 -9.97 -17.20
C LEU A 72 -3.22 -10.42 -17.52
N LEU A 73 -2.82 -10.40 -18.79
CA LEU A 73 -1.45 -10.67 -19.22
C LEU A 73 -0.48 -9.50 -18.97
N GLY A 74 -0.97 -8.38 -18.41
CA GLY A 74 -0.18 -7.17 -18.17
C GLY A 74 0.10 -6.36 -19.43
N VAL A 75 -0.64 -6.59 -20.51
CA VAL A 75 -0.56 -5.82 -21.75
C VAL A 75 -1.53 -4.64 -21.65
N GLN A 76 -1.03 -3.42 -21.84
CA GLN A 76 -1.84 -2.21 -21.75
C GLN A 76 -2.65 -2.02 -23.03
N PHE A 77 -3.94 -2.39 -22.97
CA PHE A 77 -4.85 -2.33 -24.11
C PHE A 77 -5.99 -1.33 -23.86
N ASP A 78 -5.82 -0.12 -24.39
CA ASP A 78 -6.84 0.94 -24.32
C ASP A 78 -7.66 1.05 -25.61
N GLN A 79 -8.82 1.69 -25.54
CA GLN A 79 -9.64 2.05 -26.71
C GLN A 79 -8.83 2.76 -27.82
N LYS A 80 -7.84 3.59 -27.45
CA LYS A 80 -6.97 4.26 -28.42
C LYS A 80 -6.11 3.28 -29.20
N VAL A 81 -5.58 2.26 -28.52
CA VAL A 81 -4.77 1.20 -29.13
C VAL A 81 -5.65 0.36 -30.04
N ALA A 82 -6.83 -0.05 -29.58
CA ALA A 82 -7.82 -0.77 -30.39
C ALA A 82 -8.16 0.00 -31.68
N ASN A 83 -8.49 1.29 -31.57
CA ASN A 83 -8.79 2.13 -32.72
C ASN A 83 -7.61 2.24 -33.70
N ASN A 84 -6.37 2.37 -33.20
CA ASN A 84 -5.18 2.41 -34.06
C ASN A 84 -4.95 1.10 -34.82
N ILE A 85 -5.29 -0.05 -34.22
CA ILE A 85 -5.19 -1.36 -34.88
C ILE A 85 -6.33 -1.52 -35.90
N MET A 86 -7.55 -1.12 -35.55
CA MET A 86 -8.70 -1.17 -36.45
C MET A 86 -8.51 -0.34 -37.72
N THR A 87 -7.82 0.81 -37.63
CA THR A 87 -7.48 1.69 -38.76
C THR A 87 -6.17 1.32 -39.46
N GLU A 88 -5.58 0.17 -39.13
CA GLU A 88 -4.36 -0.35 -39.78
C GLU A 88 -3.16 0.60 -39.67
N LYS A 89 -3.09 1.38 -38.58
CA LYS A 89 -1.98 2.28 -38.35
C LYS A 89 -0.66 1.50 -38.35
N PRO A 90 0.35 1.92 -39.13
CA PRO A 90 1.61 1.18 -39.24
C PRO A 90 2.28 1.05 -37.88
N GLY A 91 2.71 -0.16 -37.55
CA GLY A 91 3.38 -0.48 -36.28
C GLY A 91 2.47 -0.70 -35.08
N ALA A 92 1.19 -0.31 -35.10
CA ALA A 92 0.28 -0.48 -33.96
C ALA A 92 0.02 -1.97 -33.66
N ALA A 93 -0.36 -2.75 -34.68
CA ALA A 93 -0.57 -4.18 -34.56
C ALA A 93 0.74 -4.91 -34.19
N THR A 94 1.87 -4.54 -34.81
CA THR A 94 3.18 -5.16 -34.56
C THR A 94 3.62 -4.97 -33.11
N LYS A 95 3.41 -3.77 -32.56
CA LYS A 95 3.72 -3.48 -31.16
C LYS A 95 2.88 -4.34 -30.21
N LEU A 96 1.57 -4.41 -30.44
CA LEU A 96 0.67 -5.21 -29.60
C LEU A 96 1.01 -6.70 -29.64
N VAL A 97 1.22 -7.26 -30.83
CA VAL A 97 1.55 -8.68 -30.98
C VAL A 97 2.92 -8.99 -30.37
N TYR A 98 3.88 -8.07 -30.44
CA TYR A 98 5.16 -8.22 -29.75
C TYR A 98 5.01 -8.22 -28.23
N GLU A 99 4.25 -7.27 -27.67
CA GLU A 99 3.96 -7.23 -26.23
C GLU A 99 3.29 -8.53 -25.78
N LEU A 100 2.28 -8.99 -26.53
CA LEU A 100 1.61 -10.27 -26.30
C LEU A 100 2.59 -11.46 -26.36
N TYR A 101 3.45 -11.53 -27.37
CA TYR A 101 4.49 -12.55 -27.49
C TYR A 101 5.37 -12.57 -26.23
N THR A 102 5.89 -11.42 -25.80
CA THR A 102 6.74 -11.36 -24.61
C THR A 102 6.01 -11.76 -23.33
N ALA A 103 4.74 -11.37 -23.18
CA ALA A 103 3.91 -11.74 -22.03
C ALA A 103 3.65 -13.25 -21.98
N LEU A 104 3.30 -13.86 -23.11
CA LEU A 104 3.09 -15.31 -23.22
C LEU A 104 4.38 -16.09 -22.98
N GLN A 105 5.51 -15.64 -23.52
CA GLN A 105 6.80 -16.29 -23.31
C GLN A 105 7.26 -16.22 -21.84
N LYS A 106 7.02 -15.10 -21.15
CA LYS A 106 7.28 -14.99 -19.70
C LYS A 106 6.42 -15.98 -18.91
N LYS A 107 5.13 -16.09 -19.25
CA LYS A 107 4.18 -16.99 -18.58
C LYS A 107 4.49 -18.47 -18.83
N LYS A 108 5.01 -18.81 -20.02
CA LYS A 108 5.53 -20.14 -20.35
C LYS A 108 6.78 -20.49 -19.54
N LYS A 109 7.71 -19.54 -19.37
CA LYS A 109 8.93 -19.73 -18.57
C LYS A 109 8.67 -19.84 -17.07
N SER A 110 7.62 -19.22 -16.56
CA SER A 110 7.26 -19.28 -15.13
C SER A 110 6.51 -20.57 -14.74
N GLY A 111 6.34 -21.56 -15.63
CA GLY A 111 5.71 -22.84 -15.31
C GLY A 111 4.20 -22.79 -15.02
N LEU A 112 3.55 -21.64 -15.22
CA LEU A 112 2.15 -21.35 -14.86
C LEU A 112 1.10 -21.86 -15.87
N ILE A 113 1.46 -22.85 -16.70
CA ILE A 113 0.57 -23.38 -17.76
C ILE A 113 0.11 -24.82 -17.45
N GLY A 114 0.70 -25.50 -16.46
CA GLY A 114 0.39 -26.92 -16.19
C GLY A 114 -0.56 -27.22 -15.04
N VAL A 115 -0.72 -26.33 -14.05
CA VAL A 115 -1.47 -26.65 -12.82
C VAL A 115 -2.29 -25.44 -12.40
N GLU A 116 -3.62 -25.64 -12.36
CA GLU A 116 -4.67 -24.77 -11.82
C GLU A 116 -4.97 -23.45 -12.55
N MET A 117 -5.81 -23.55 -13.60
CA MET A 117 -6.69 -22.48 -14.08
C MET A 117 -8.16 -22.88 -13.86
N HIS A 118 -8.55 -23.18 -12.62
CA HIS A 118 -9.96 -23.41 -12.26
C HIS A 118 -10.53 -22.42 -11.23
N THR A 119 -9.77 -21.40 -10.84
CA THR A 119 -10.28 -20.30 -10.02
C THR A 119 -10.01 -18.99 -10.74
N LEU A 120 -10.97 -18.56 -11.55
CA LEU A 120 -11.40 -17.17 -11.80
C LEU A 120 -12.38 -17.22 -12.98
N GLN A 121 -13.50 -17.90 -12.74
CA GLN A 121 -14.67 -17.83 -13.61
C GLN A 121 -15.32 -16.44 -13.44
N PRO A 122 -15.58 -15.68 -14.51
CA PRO A 122 -16.43 -14.50 -14.44
C PRO A 122 -17.87 -14.93 -14.14
N LEU A 123 -18.48 -14.37 -13.09
CA LEU A 123 -19.91 -14.54 -12.83
C LEU A 123 -20.74 -14.00 -14.02
N PRO A 124 -21.84 -14.67 -14.41
CA PRO A 124 -22.70 -14.18 -15.48
C PRO A 124 -23.48 -12.93 -15.04
N ASN A 125 -23.48 -11.92 -15.90
CA ASN A 125 -24.26 -10.70 -15.78
C ASN A 125 -25.77 -11.02 -15.73
N THR A 126 -26.38 -10.85 -14.58
CA THR A 126 -27.83 -10.65 -14.47
C THR A 126 -28.11 -9.29 -13.84
N ARG A 127 -28.87 -8.47 -14.57
CA ARG A 127 -29.63 -7.27 -14.13
C ARG A 127 -28.88 -5.94 -14.08
N LEU A 128 -28.56 -5.44 -15.28
CA LEU A 128 -28.51 -4.00 -15.56
C LEU A 128 -29.94 -3.45 -15.58
N GLN A 129 -30.35 -2.78 -14.49
CA GLN A 129 -31.33 -1.67 -14.55
C GLN A 129 -31.32 -0.74 -13.31
N ASN A 130 -30.50 -1.00 -12.28
CA ASN A 130 -30.48 -0.18 -11.05
C ASN A 130 -29.27 0.77 -10.92
N THR A 131 -28.36 0.83 -11.88
CA THR A 131 -27.04 1.51 -11.71
C THR A 131 -27.04 3.02 -11.99
N LYS A 132 -28.19 3.65 -12.31
CA LYS A 132 -28.26 5.12 -12.45
C LYS A 132 -28.38 5.85 -11.11
N SER A 133 -28.87 5.19 -10.06
CA SER A 133 -29.01 5.79 -8.71
C SER A 133 -27.73 5.68 -7.87
N GLU A 134 -26.90 4.66 -8.10
CA GLU A 134 -25.67 4.43 -7.31
C GLU A 134 -24.50 5.32 -7.74
N ALA A 135 -24.34 5.59 -9.05
CA ALA A 135 -23.27 6.48 -9.54
C ALA A 135 -23.42 7.94 -9.06
N LEU A 136 -24.66 8.43 -8.89
CA LEU A 136 -24.93 9.75 -8.32
C LEU A 136 -24.71 9.77 -6.80
N GLY A 137 -24.93 8.63 -6.12
CA GLY A 137 -24.63 8.44 -4.71
C GLY A 137 -23.13 8.49 -4.45
N ASP A 138 -22.34 7.77 -5.24
CA ASP A 138 -20.88 7.73 -5.10
C ASP A 138 -20.23 9.08 -5.37
N GLN A 139 -20.73 9.85 -6.33
CA GLN A 139 -20.22 11.20 -6.57
C GLN A 139 -20.53 12.17 -5.42
N ARG A 140 -21.71 12.04 -4.78
CA ARG A 140 -22.09 12.83 -3.60
C ARG A 140 -21.29 12.40 -2.37
N LEU A 141 -21.06 11.10 -2.18
CA LEU A 141 -20.26 10.56 -1.09
C LEU A 141 -18.78 10.92 -1.24
N SER A 142 -18.25 10.89 -2.47
CA SER A 142 -16.88 11.30 -2.78
C SER A 142 -16.68 12.81 -2.58
N ARG A 143 -17.65 13.66 -2.98
CA ARG A 143 -17.65 15.10 -2.64
C ARG A 143 -17.76 15.36 -1.14
N ARG A 144 -18.61 14.61 -0.43
CA ARG A 144 -18.70 14.71 1.05
C ARG A 144 -17.38 14.31 1.71
N ARG A 145 -16.72 13.25 1.24
CA ARG A 145 -15.40 12.83 1.74
C ARG A 145 -14.33 13.88 1.45
N GLN A 146 -14.31 14.45 0.25
CA GLN A 146 -13.39 15.54 -0.08
C GLN A 146 -13.63 16.78 0.78
N ASN A 147 -14.90 17.17 0.98
CA ASN A 147 -15.27 18.31 1.82
C ASN A 147 -14.98 18.03 3.31
N GLU A 148 -15.16 16.80 3.78
CA GLU A 148 -14.86 16.38 5.16
C GLU A 148 -13.35 16.31 5.40
N ILE A 149 -12.56 15.87 4.40
CA ILE A 149 -11.09 15.92 4.44
C ILE A 149 -10.62 17.39 4.44
N MET A 150 -11.21 18.26 3.62
CA MET A 150 -10.87 19.69 3.61
C MET A 150 -11.27 20.39 4.91
N ALA A 151 -12.44 20.06 5.47
CA ALA A 151 -12.91 20.57 6.74
C ALA A 151 -12.08 20.04 7.92
N LYS A 152 -11.63 18.77 7.89
CA LYS A 152 -10.67 18.21 8.87
C LYS A 152 -9.30 18.85 8.74
N ILE A 153 -8.84 19.18 7.53
CA ILE A 153 -7.60 19.94 7.31
C ILE A 153 -7.75 21.36 7.86
N GLN A 154 -8.87 22.05 7.59
CA GLN A 154 -9.13 23.41 8.08
C GLN A 154 -9.37 23.46 9.60
N ALA A 155 -9.99 22.43 10.20
CA ALA A 155 -10.21 22.33 11.65
C ALA A 155 -8.95 21.84 12.40
N ALA A 156 -8.08 21.05 11.75
CA ALA A 156 -6.77 20.65 12.28
C ALA A 156 -5.68 21.69 11.99
N ILE A 157 -5.95 22.69 11.15
CA ILE A 157 -5.22 23.98 11.20
C ILE A 157 -5.66 24.66 12.49
N ILE A 158 -5.09 24.20 13.59
CA ILE A 158 -4.88 25.04 14.75
C ILE A 158 -4.15 26.25 14.18
N GLN A 159 -4.77 27.43 14.26
CA GLN A 159 -4.00 28.67 14.19
C GLN A 159 -3.06 28.64 15.39
N ILE A 160 -1.93 27.97 15.21
CA ILE A 160 -0.75 28.18 16.02
C ILE A 160 -0.48 29.66 15.75
N PRO A 161 -0.61 30.57 16.75
CA PRO A 161 -0.17 31.92 16.56
C PRO A 161 1.28 31.77 16.09
N LYS A 162 1.57 32.21 14.86
CA LYS A 162 2.92 32.12 14.28
C LYS A 162 3.88 32.47 15.40
N PRO A 163 4.70 31.53 15.92
CA PRO A 163 5.64 31.88 16.97
C PRO A 163 6.47 33.00 16.39
N ALA A 164 6.42 34.17 17.04
CA ALA A 164 6.94 35.42 16.51
C ALA A 164 8.29 35.17 15.85
N SER A 165 8.29 35.15 14.51
CA SER A 165 9.47 34.81 13.76
C SER A 165 10.51 35.87 14.09
N ASN A 166 11.71 35.40 14.42
CA ASN A 166 12.92 36.22 14.57
C ASN A 166 13.11 36.97 15.90
N ARG A 167 12.28 36.79 16.95
CA ARG A 167 12.52 37.45 18.24
C ARG A 167 13.59 36.77 19.10
N THR A 168 13.72 35.44 19.04
CA THR A 168 14.68 34.67 19.86
C THR A 168 16.10 34.70 19.31
N LEU A 169 16.29 34.61 17.98
CA LEU A 169 17.62 34.70 17.36
C LEU A 169 18.23 36.11 17.49
N LYS A 170 17.45 37.17 17.22
CA LYS A 170 17.91 38.55 17.44
C LYS A 170 18.16 38.87 18.91
N ALA A 171 17.39 38.31 19.84
CA ALA A 171 17.64 38.49 21.28
C ALA A 171 18.92 37.77 21.73
N LEU A 172 19.18 36.55 21.23
CA LEU A 172 20.41 35.81 21.51
C LEU A 172 21.66 36.48 20.91
N GLU A 173 21.57 37.00 19.68
CA GLU A 173 22.64 37.77 19.05
C GLU A 173 22.90 39.10 19.78
N ALA A 174 21.84 39.84 20.14
CA ALA A 174 21.97 41.07 20.92
C ALA A 174 22.62 40.80 22.28
N GLN A 175 22.27 39.70 22.95
CA GLN A 175 22.88 39.32 24.23
C GLN A 175 24.36 38.93 24.07
N LYS A 176 24.74 38.21 23.01
CA LYS A 176 26.15 37.91 22.69
C LYS A 176 26.94 39.19 22.38
N MET A 177 26.37 40.11 21.61
CA MET A 177 27.00 41.39 21.29
C MET A 177 27.17 42.28 22.53
N MET A 178 26.21 42.28 23.44
CA MET A 178 26.31 43.02 24.71
C MET A 178 27.37 42.42 25.66
N LYS A 179 27.52 41.09 25.69
CA LYS A 179 28.61 40.44 26.45
C LYS A 179 29.98 40.79 25.89
N LYS A 180 30.16 40.69 24.56
CA LYS A 180 31.42 41.10 23.91
C LYS A 180 31.76 42.57 24.16
N LYS A 181 30.76 43.47 24.12
CA LYS A 181 30.98 44.90 24.43
C LYS A 181 31.43 45.13 25.88
N LYS A 182 30.82 44.44 26.85
CA LYS A 182 31.25 44.52 28.26
C LYS A 182 32.66 43.99 28.45
N GLU A 183 32.98 42.84 27.86
CA GLU A 183 34.32 42.26 27.91
C GLU A 183 35.38 43.22 27.31
N THR A 184 35.09 43.86 26.18
CA THR A 184 36.01 44.86 25.60
C THR A 184 36.17 46.11 26.46
N GLU A 185 35.11 46.52 27.15
CA GLU A 185 35.13 47.70 28.01
C GLU A 185 35.91 47.42 29.30
N ASP A 186 35.76 46.23 29.86
CA ASP A 186 36.51 45.78 31.05
C ASP A 186 38.00 45.62 30.72
N VAL A 187 38.35 45.02 29.57
CA VAL A 187 39.74 44.96 29.08
C VAL A 187 40.32 46.36 28.86
N ALA A 188 39.55 47.30 28.30
CA ALA A 188 40.00 48.68 28.12
C ALA A 188 40.24 49.40 29.47
N LYS A 189 39.42 49.12 30.50
CA LYS A 189 39.63 49.65 31.85
C LYS A 189 40.86 49.03 32.52
N GLU A 190 41.12 47.74 32.32
CA GLU A 190 42.33 47.07 32.81
C GLU A 190 43.59 47.63 32.14
N ILE A 191 43.56 47.86 30.83
CA ILE A 191 44.67 48.48 30.08
C ILE A 191 44.95 49.88 30.61
N LYS A 192 43.92 50.72 30.79
CA LYS A 192 44.11 52.09 31.34
C LYS A 192 44.72 52.08 32.74
N LYS A 193 44.25 51.18 33.61
CA LYS A 193 44.84 50.99 34.95
C LYS A 193 46.30 50.55 34.85
N PHE A 194 46.64 49.69 33.90
CA PHE A 194 48.01 49.23 33.67
C PHE A 194 48.90 50.36 33.13
N GLU A 195 48.40 51.17 32.20
CA GLU A 195 49.09 52.35 31.67
C GLU A 195 49.35 53.40 32.77
N GLU A 196 48.40 53.61 33.69
CA GLU A 196 48.59 54.48 34.85
C GLU A 196 49.65 53.96 35.82
N LEU A 197 49.73 52.64 36.01
CA LEU A 197 50.79 52.00 36.81
C LEU A 197 52.15 52.14 36.12
N LEU A 198 52.22 51.91 34.81
CA LEU A 198 53.44 52.12 34.02
C LEU A 198 53.92 53.57 34.06
N LYS A 199 52.99 54.53 33.97
CA LYS A 199 53.31 55.96 34.04
C LYS A 199 53.81 56.39 35.43
N LYS A 200 53.30 55.75 36.50
CA LYS A 200 53.82 55.92 37.87
C LYS A 200 55.20 55.30 38.05
N ASP A 201 55.45 54.11 37.50
CA ASP A 201 56.76 53.44 37.56
C ASP A 201 57.84 54.18 36.73
N LEU A 202 57.45 54.78 35.61
CA LEU A 202 58.34 55.62 34.80
C LEU A 202 58.71 56.93 35.55
N GLN A 203 57.74 57.59 36.22
CA GLN A 203 58.03 58.76 37.05
C GLN A 203 58.84 58.44 38.32
N ALA A 204 58.73 57.22 38.86
CA ALA A 204 59.55 56.75 39.97
C ALA A 204 61.01 56.43 39.56
N LYS A 205 61.26 56.09 38.28
CA LYS A 205 62.61 55.82 37.76
C LYS A 205 63.37 57.06 37.28
N ASP A 206 62.68 58.14 36.89
CA ASP A 206 63.32 59.41 36.52
C ASP A 206 63.91 60.19 37.73
N SER A 207 63.67 59.73 38.97
CA SER A 207 64.24 60.30 40.20
C SER A 207 65.35 59.45 40.84
N ALA A 208 65.75 58.33 40.23
CA ALA A 208 66.70 57.38 40.84
C ALA A 208 67.74 56.80 39.86
N SER A 209 68.51 57.65 39.19
CA SER A 209 69.80 57.23 38.61
C SER A 209 70.90 58.29 38.78
N LYS A 210 71.57 58.23 39.94
CA LYS A 210 72.97 58.62 40.13
C LYS A 210 73.67 57.50 40.92
N ALA A 211 74.90 57.19 40.51
CA ALA A 211 75.87 56.24 41.09
C ALA A 211 75.72 54.78 40.58
N SER A 212 76.70 54.25 39.81
CA SER A 212 77.97 53.64 40.30
C SER A 212 77.79 52.14 40.50
N LEU A 213 78.62 51.18 40.09
CA LEU A 213 79.95 51.12 39.49
C LEU A 213 80.12 49.67 38.98
N ASP A 214 80.95 49.49 37.96
CA ASP A 214 81.51 48.19 37.55
C ASP A 214 82.52 47.62 38.58
N ALA A 215 82.85 46.34 38.38
CA ALA A 215 84.06 45.61 38.84
C ALA A 215 83.93 44.68 40.06
N ALA A 216 83.75 43.38 39.77
CA ALA A 216 84.32 42.27 40.55
C ALA A 216 84.26 40.96 39.74
N GLY A 217 85.06 40.86 38.67
CA GLY A 217 85.03 39.77 37.69
C GLY A 217 86.07 38.65 37.88
N GLN A 218 86.87 38.61 38.95
CA GLN A 218 88.06 37.74 38.96
C GLN A 218 88.34 36.91 40.22
N THR A 219 87.52 36.93 41.27
CA THR A 219 87.83 36.21 42.53
C THR A 219 86.72 35.30 43.05
N THR A 220 85.77 34.92 42.20
CA THR A 220 84.62 34.07 42.58
C THR A 220 84.67 32.66 41.98
N ALA A 221 85.62 32.39 41.07
CA ALA A 221 85.71 31.12 40.35
C ALA A 221 86.36 29.98 41.18
N ASP A 222 87.10 30.30 42.24
CA ASP A 222 87.95 29.33 42.95
C ASP A 222 87.39 28.84 44.30
N LEU A 223 86.17 29.26 44.67
CA LEU A 223 85.51 28.85 45.93
C LEU A 223 84.26 27.98 45.74
N LEU A 224 83.83 27.70 44.51
CA LEU A 224 82.59 26.95 44.26
C LEU A 224 82.81 25.45 43.96
N ASN A 225 84.05 25.00 43.78
CA ASN A 225 84.34 23.63 43.36
C ASN A 225 84.38 22.59 44.50
N THR A 226 83.54 22.76 45.54
CA THR A 226 83.59 21.90 46.74
C THR A 226 82.25 21.26 47.15
N TYR A 227 81.22 21.24 46.30
CA TYR A 227 79.99 20.48 46.62
C TYR A 227 79.27 19.98 45.36
N SER A 228 79.63 18.78 44.88
CA SER A 228 78.81 17.91 44.02
C SER A 228 77.89 18.64 43.01
N ASP A 229 78.46 19.54 42.19
CA ASP A 229 77.73 20.29 41.16
C ASP A 229 77.03 19.33 40.19
N ASP A 230 77.60 18.15 39.98
CA ASP A 230 77.08 17.12 39.11
C ASP A 230 75.75 16.52 39.62
N GLU A 231 75.56 16.40 40.94
CA GLU A 231 74.30 15.91 41.53
C GLU A 231 73.22 17.01 41.57
N TYR A 232 73.64 18.27 41.77
CA TYR A 232 72.76 19.43 41.70
C TYR A 232 72.29 19.71 40.27
N ILE A 233 73.19 19.65 39.28
CA ILE A 233 72.87 19.75 37.85
C ILE A 233 71.94 18.62 37.42
N LYS A 234 72.17 17.37 37.85
CA LYS A 234 71.24 16.26 37.60
C LYS A 234 69.86 16.50 38.22
N LYS A 235 69.76 17.09 39.41
CA LYS A 235 68.46 17.51 39.99
C LYS A 235 67.80 18.63 39.21
N ILE A 236 68.55 19.58 38.63
CA ILE A 236 68.00 20.63 37.76
C ILE A 236 67.48 20.03 36.45
N GLN A 237 68.28 19.18 35.79
CA GLN A 237 67.87 18.49 34.56
C GLN A 237 66.61 17.65 34.79
N LYS A 238 66.57 16.89 35.89
CA LYS A 238 65.38 16.10 36.27
C LYS A 238 64.14 16.98 36.47
N ARG A 239 64.26 18.12 37.17
CA ARG A 239 63.14 19.07 37.34
C ARG A 239 62.68 19.67 36.01
N LEU A 240 63.61 20.01 35.13
CA LEU A 240 63.30 20.52 33.79
C LEU A 240 62.58 19.48 32.92
N GLU A 241 62.98 18.22 32.99
CA GLU A 241 62.32 17.10 32.32
C GLU A 241 60.93 16.84 32.89
N GLU A 242 60.77 16.85 34.22
CA GLU A 242 59.47 16.73 34.90
C GLU A 242 58.54 17.90 34.54
N ASP A 243 59.06 19.13 34.49
CA ASP A 243 58.31 20.33 34.10
C ASP A 243 57.98 20.34 32.61
N ALA A 244 58.87 19.83 31.75
CA ALA A 244 58.60 19.63 30.33
C ALA A 244 57.51 18.59 30.12
N PHE A 245 57.59 17.45 30.81
CA PHE A 245 56.56 16.41 30.79
C PHE A 245 55.22 16.94 31.33
N ALA A 246 55.22 17.71 32.42
CA ALA A 246 54.01 18.31 32.98
C ALA A 246 53.37 19.30 31.99
N ARG A 247 54.17 20.10 31.26
CA ARG A 247 53.69 20.99 30.20
C ARG A 247 53.12 20.21 29.01
N GLU A 248 53.80 19.18 28.55
CA GLU A 248 53.35 18.31 27.47
C GLU A 248 52.03 17.61 27.83
N GLN A 249 51.89 17.14 29.07
CA GLN A 249 50.63 16.55 29.56
C GLN A 249 49.50 17.57 29.67
N ARG A 250 49.78 18.81 30.11
CA ARG A 250 48.78 19.91 30.07
C ARG A 250 48.37 20.19 28.63
N GLU A 251 49.30 20.20 27.69
CA GLU A 251 49.00 20.44 26.29
C GLU A 251 48.24 19.29 25.64
N LYS A 252 48.61 18.03 25.91
CA LYS A 252 47.83 16.84 25.52
C LYS A 252 46.42 16.86 26.11
N ARG A 253 46.23 17.35 27.34
CA ARG A 253 44.89 17.54 27.92
C ARG A 253 44.11 18.64 27.21
N ARG A 254 44.73 19.78 26.89
CA ARG A 254 44.09 20.85 26.10
C ARG A 254 43.69 20.38 24.71
N ARG A 255 44.58 19.65 24.00
CA ARG A 255 44.32 19.10 22.67
C ARG A 255 43.21 18.05 22.70
N ARG A 256 43.22 17.15 23.69
CA ARG A 256 42.12 16.18 23.89
C ARG A 256 40.80 16.88 24.13
N LEU A 257 40.74 17.84 25.05
CA LEU A 257 39.51 18.56 25.32
C LEU A 257 38.97 19.32 24.10
N LEU A 258 39.83 19.92 23.28
CA LEU A 258 39.41 20.56 22.03
C LEU A 258 38.91 19.54 21.00
N MET A 259 39.59 18.40 20.85
CA MET A 259 39.14 17.33 19.97
C MET A 259 37.82 16.72 20.44
N ASP A 260 37.68 16.46 21.73
CA ASP A 260 36.44 15.95 22.32
C ASP A 260 35.28 16.94 22.13
N GLN A 261 35.54 18.25 22.23
CA GLN A 261 34.53 19.29 21.90
C GLN A 261 34.13 19.27 20.42
N LEU A 262 35.09 19.10 19.50
CA LEU A 262 34.80 19.00 18.06
C LEU A 262 34.02 17.73 17.74
N ILE A 263 34.44 16.58 18.29
CA ILE A 263 33.77 15.29 18.12
C ILE A 263 32.35 15.35 18.70
N ALA A 264 32.16 15.94 19.88
CA ALA A 264 30.84 16.08 20.48
C ALA A 264 29.90 16.95 19.61
N HIS A 265 30.42 18.01 19.01
CA HIS A 265 29.65 18.85 18.09
C HIS A 265 29.30 18.12 16.79
N GLU A 266 30.28 17.41 16.21
CA GLU A 266 30.08 16.60 15.01
C GLU A 266 29.04 15.48 15.24
N ALA A 267 29.17 14.75 16.35
CA ALA A 267 28.19 13.74 16.76
C ALA A 267 26.78 14.33 16.97
N GLN A 268 26.70 15.56 17.49
CA GLN A 268 25.42 16.26 17.63
C GLN A 268 24.81 16.64 16.27
N GLU A 269 25.62 17.08 15.30
CA GLU A 269 25.16 17.34 13.94
C GLU A 269 24.71 16.07 13.22
N GLU A 270 25.44 14.97 13.39
CA GLU A 270 25.09 13.66 12.83
C GLU A 270 23.77 13.15 13.41
N ALA A 271 23.62 13.17 14.74
CA ALA A 271 22.37 12.81 15.40
C ALA A 271 21.19 13.66 14.89
N TYR A 272 21.40 14.96 14.65
CA TYR A 272 20.37 15.83 14.09
C TYR A 272 20.02 15.46 12.63
N ARG A 273 21.02 15.12 11.80
CA ARG A 273 20.79 14.64 10.42
C ARG A 273 20.05 13.31 10.41
N GLU A 274 20.43 12.38 11.29
CA GLU A 274 19.78 11.09 11.47
C GLU A 274 18.34 11.25 11.93
N GLU A 275 18.08 12.11 12.92
CA GLU A 275 16.73 12.40 13.39
C GLU A 275 15.84 12.98 12.27
N GLN A 276 16.40 13.84 11.41
CA GLN A 276 15.68 14.30 10.21
C GLN A 276 15.40 13.19 9.20
N LEU A 277 16.31 12.22 9.02
CA LEU A 277 16.07 11.05 8.17
C LEU A 277 14.99 10.15 8.79
N ILE A 278 15.11 9.85 10.09
CA ILE A 278 14.14 9.05 10.84
C ILE A 278 12.75 9.70 10.75
N ASN A 279 12.64 11.02 10.95
CA ASN A 279 11.37 11.74 10.83
C ASN A 279 10.79 11.72 9.39
N ARG A 280 11.64 11.70 8.35
CA ARG A 280 11.21 11.54 6.94
C ARG A 280 10.75 10.10 6.63
N LEU A 281 11.47 9.10 7.12
CA LEU A 281 11.13 7.67 7.00
C LEU A 281 9.89 7.30 7.82
N MET A 282 9.76 7.84 9.04
CA MET A 282 8.62 7.63 9.93
C MET A 282 7.31 8.19 9.35
N ARG A 283 7.36 9.23 8.51
CA ARG A 283 6.19 9.71 7.75
C ARG A 283 5.68 8.67 6.76
N GLN A 284 6.55 7.85 6.15
CA GLN A 284 6.16 6.72 5.30
C GLN A 284 5.60 5.56 6.13
N SER A 285 6.17 5.29 7.31
CA SER A 285 5.66 4.31 8.30
C SER A 285 4.26 4.63 8.87
N GLN A 286 3.81 5.89 8.84
CA GLN A 286 2.44 6.23 9.25
C GLN A 286 1.37 5.76 8.25
N GLN A 287 1.71 5.73 6.96
CA GLN A 287 0.80 5.19 5.95
C GLN A 287 0.67 3.68 6.10
N GLU A 288 1.78 2.99 6.37
CA GLU A 288 1.78 1.54 6.64
C GLU A 288 0.97 1.20 7.90
N ARG A 289 1.10 1.98 8.97
CA ARG A 289 0.26 1.83 10.17
C ARG A 289 -1.22 2.05 9.88
N ARG A 290 -1.57 3.03 9.05
CA ARG A 290 -2.96 3.27 8.62
C ARG A 290 -3.49 2.11 7.77
N ILE A 291 -2.70 1.61 6.81
CA ILE A 291 -3.05 0.47 5.98
C ILE A 291 -3.21 -0.79 6.85
N ALA A 292 -2.34 -1.01 7.83
CA ALA A 292 -2.43 -2.15 8.75
C ALA A 292 -3.72 -2.12 9.57
N VAL A 293 -4.10 -0.95 10.12
CA VAL A 293 -5.35 -0.78 10.86
C VAL A 293 -6.55 -0.97 9.95
N GLN A 294 -6.56 -0.38 8.74
CA GLN A 294 -7.65 -0.55 7.77
C GLN A 294 -7.79 -2.01 7.33
N LEU A 295 -6.67 -2.70 7.09
CA LEU A 295 -6.65 -4.10 6.74
C LEU A 295 -7.21 -4.97 7.88
N MET A 296 -6.89 -4.64 9.13
CA MET A 296 -7.43 -5.33 10.30
C MET A 296 -8.97 -5.15 10.40
N HIS A 297 -9.48 -3.95 10.16
CA HIS A 297 -10.94 -3.69 10.13
C HIS A 297 -11.62 -4.47 8.99
N VAL A 298 -11.10 -4.42 7.77
CA VAL A 298 -11.68 -5.14 6.62
C VAL A 298 -11.67 -6.66 6.85
N ARG A 299 -10.61 -7.20 7.44
CA ARG A 299 -10.55 -8.63 7.82
C ARG A 299 -11.62 -8.99 8.84
N HIS A 300 -11.79 -8.15 9.87
CA HIS A 300 -12.82 -8.36 10.88
C HIS A 300 -14.24 -8.26 10.30
N GLU A 301 -14.53 -7.25 9.48
CA GLU A 301 -15.82 -7.10 8.80
C GLU A 301 -16.13 -8.28 7.88
N LYS A 302 -15.12 -8.77 7.13
CA LYS A 302 -15.27 -9.97 6.30
C LYS A 302 -15.64 -11.19 7.13
N GLU A 303 -14.98 -11.39 8.28
CA GLU A 303 -15.30 -12.48 9.20
C GLU A 303 -16.74 -12.37 9.70
N VAL A 304 -17.16 -11.17 10.13
CA VAL A 304 -18.54 -10.92 10.57
C VAL A 304 -19.55 -11.21 9.45
N LEU A 305 -19.27 -10.80 8.21
CA LEU A 305 -20.15 -11.10 7.07
C LEU A 305 -20.22 -12.60 6.77
N TRP A 306 -19.10 -13.32 6.89
CA TRP A 306 -19.07 -14.77 6.72
C TRP A 306 -19.89 -15.48 7.80
N GLN A 307 -19.72 -15.09 9.07
CA GLN A 307 -20.51 -15.60 10.19
C GLN A 307 -22.00 -15.30 10.00
N ASN A 308 -22.34 -14.08 9.57
CA ASN A 308 -23.73 -13.70 9.29
C ASN A 308 -24.33 -14.51 8.14
N ARG A 309 -23.53 -14.85 7.12
CA ARG A 309 -23.98 -15.70 6.02
C ARG A 309 -24.27 -17.12 6.51
N ILE A 310 -23.34 -17.72 7.24
CA ILE A 310 -23.53 -19.06 7.83
C ILE A 310 -24.74 -19.07 8.76
N PHE A 311 -24.89 -18.04 9.58
CA PHE A 311 -26.02 -17.92 10.48
C PHE A 311 -27.35 -17.89 9.72
N ARG A 312 -27.44 -17.10 8.64
CA ARG A 312 -28.63 -17.07 7.78
C ARG A 312 -28.87 -18.40 7.07
N GLU A 313 -27.84 -19.04 6.55
CA GLU A 313 -27.93 -20.35 5.90
C GLU A 313 -28.48 -21.41 6.87
N LYS A 314 -27.96 -21.45 8.09
CA LYS A 314 -28.49 -22.31 9.18
C LYS A 314 -29.95 -22.01 9.48
N GLN A 315 -30.33 -20.73 9.61
CA GLN A 315 -31.73 -20.38 9.86
C GLN A 315 -32.66 -20.78 8.70
N TYR A 316 -32.21 -20.70 7.45
CA TYR A 316 -32.99 -21.18 6.31
C TYR A 316 -33.06 -22.70 6.28
N GLU A 317 -31.99 -23.40 6.62
CA GLU A 317 -31.97 -24.86 6.75
C GLU A 317 -32.95 -25.34 7.81
N GLU A 318 -32.90 -24.76 9.00
CA GLU A 318 -33.83 -25.06 10.09
C GLU A 318 -35.28 -24.79 9.68
N ARG A 319 -35.55 -23.68 8.99
CA ARG A 319 -36.89 -23.38 8.47
C ARG A 319 -37.34 -24.41 7.43
N ARG A 320 -36.47 -24.78 6.48
CA ARG A 320 -36.79 -25.82 5.48
C ARG A 320 -37.07 -27.17 6.12
N LEU A 321 -36.27 -27.58 7.12
CA LEU A 321 -36.49 -28.82 7.85
C LEU A 321 -37.83 -28.80 8.59
N LYS A 322 -38.17 -27.67 9.21
CA LYS A 322 -39.46 -27.50 9.89
C LYS A 322 -40.62 -27.50 8.92
N GLU A 323 -40.54 -26.77 7.81
CA GLU A 323 -41.56 -26.77 6.76
C GLU A 323 -41.75 -28.17 6.15
N PHE A 324 -40.66 -28.93 5.99
CA PHE A 324 -40.71 -30.31 5.54
C PHE A 324 -41.43 -31.21 6.56
N GLN A 325 -41.10 -31.09 7.84
CA GLN A 325 -41.77 -31.84 8.90
C GLN A 325 -43.26 -31.48 9.01
N ASP A 326 -43.58 -30.19 8.99
CA ASP A 326 -44.97 -29.70 9.01
C ASP A 326 -45.76 -30.20 7.78
N ALA A 327 -45.12 -30.34 6.61
CA ALA A 327 -45.75 -30.91 5.42
C ALA A 327 -46.05 -32.39 5.60
N LEU A 328 -45.10 -33.17 6.13
CA LEU A 328 -45.32 -34.58 6.46
C LEU A 328 -46.45 -34.74 7.48
N ASP A 329 -46.48 -33.90 8.52
CA ASP A 329 -47.52 -33.94 9.55
C ASP A 329 -48.91 -33.59 8.96
N ARG A 330 -48.99 -32.61 8.05
CA ARG A 330 -50.24 -32.28 7.32
C ARG A 330 -50.72 -33.43 6.44
N GLU A 331 -49.81 -34.07 5.71
CA GLU A 331 -50.15 -35.26 4.91
C GLU A 331 -50.60 -36.42 5.82
N ALA A 332 -49.91 -36.64 6.93
CA ALA A 332 -50.26 -37.66 7.91
C ALA A 332 -51.64 -37.43 8.56
N VAL A 333 -52.11 -36.18 8.70
CA VAL A 333 -53.47 -35.85 9.16
C VAL A 333 -54.52 -36.02 8.05
N ASN A 334 -54.17 -35.74 6.80
CA ASN A 334 -55.07 -35.86 5.65
C ASN A 334 -55.26 -37.31 5.17
N VAL A 335 -54.27 -38.18 5.38
CA VAL A 335 -54.35 -39.60 4.96
C VAL A 335 -55.43 -40.40 5.72
N PRO A 336 -55.57 -40.31 7.06
CA PRO A 336 -56.66 -40.95 7.81
C PRO A 336 -58.04 -40.47 7.41
N SER A 337 -58.22 -39.16 7.16
CA SER A 337 -59.51 -38.61 6.74
C SER A 337 -59.90 -39.13 5.35
N LEU A 338 -58.96 -39.15 4.39
CA LEU A 338 -59.17 -39.75 3.07
C LEU A 338 -59.44 -41.27 3.13
N LYS A 339 -58.70 -42.02 3.96
CA LYS A 339 -58.96 -43.45 4.19
C LYS A 339 -60.34 -43.69 4.79
N THR A 340 -60.77 -42.85 5.72
CA THR A 340 -62.11 -42.92 6.33
C THR A 340 -63.19 -42.57 5.30
N PHE A 341 -62.94 -41.56 4.45
CA PHE A 341 -63.84 -41.16 3.37
C PHE A 341 -64.00 -42.26 2.31
N LEU A 342 -62.88 -42.88 1.89
CA LEU A 342 -62.87 -44.03 0.98
C LEU A 342 -63.60 -45.23 1.57
N ARG A 343 -63.42 -45.50 2.88
CA ARG A 343 -64.13 -46.57 3.59
C ARG A 343 -65.64 -46.32 3.62
N LEU A 344 -66.05 -45.08 3.92
CA LEU A 344 -67.46 -44.64 3.89
C LEU A 344 -68.07 -44.77 2.48
N LEU A 345 -67.35 -44.33 1.45
CA LEU A 345 -67.77 -44.46 0.05
C LEU A 345 -67.92 -45.92 -0.38
N LEU A 346 -66.98 -46.79 0.01
CA LEU A 346 -67.09 -48.23 -0.25
C LEU A 346 -68.31 -48.84 0.45
N THR A 347 -68.56 -48.50 1.71
CA THR A 347 -69.76 -48.98 2.43
C THR A 347 -71.04 -48.50 1.78
N LEU A 348 -71.13 -47.23 1.36
CA LEU A 348 -72.29 -46.71 0.62
C LEU A 348 -72.47 -47.42 -0.72
N PHE A 349 -71.40 -47.65 -1.47
CA PHE A 349 -71.46 -48.36 -2.75
C PHE A 349 -71.91 -49.82 -2.57
N CYS A 350 -71.41 -50.51 -1.54
CA CYS A 350 -71.89 -51.83 -1.15
C CYS A 350 -73.37 -51.79 -0.73
N GLN A 351 -73.81 -50.81 0.06
CA GLN A 351 -75.22 -50.65 0.45
C GLN A 351 -76.14 -50.45 -0.76
N VAL A 352 -75.74 -49.61 -1.72
CA VAL A 352 -76.48 -49.38 -2.96
C VAL A 352 -76.54 -50.65 -3.81
N LYS A 353 -75.44 -51.39 -3.92
CA LYS A 353 -75.39 -52.63 -4.69
C LYS A 353 -76.23 -53.75 -4.04
N VAL A 354 -76.19 -53.86 -2.72
CA VAL A 354 -77.06 -54.78 -1.95
C VAL A 354 -78.53 -54.39 -2.07
N ASN A 355 -78.88 -53.11 -1.93
CA ASN A 355 -80.26 -52.64 -2.13
C ASN A 355 -80.76 -52.85 -3.57
N LYS A 356 -79.88 -52.74 -4.57
CA LYS A 356 -80.21 -53.00 -5.98
C LYS A 356 -80.40 -54.49 -6.26
N VAL A 357 -79.67 -55.38 -5.59
CA VAL A 357 -79.85 -56.84 -5.67
C VAL A 357 -81.13 -57.28 -4.94
N VAL A 358 -81.44 -56.69 -3.78
CA VAL A 358 -82.68 -56.98 -3.03
C VAL A 358 -83.92 -56.42 -3.75
N GLY A 359 -83.80 -55.30 -4.46
CA GLY A 359 -84.87 -54.70 -5.27
C GLY A 359 -85.22 -55.47 -6.56
N VAL A 360 -84.31 -56.27 -7.10
CA VAL A 360 -84.52 -57.05 -8.35
C VAL A 360 -85.25 -58.39 -8.10
N CYS A 361 -85.34 -58.84 -6.84
CA CYS A 361 -86.09 -60.06 -6.50
C CYS A 361 -87.59 -59.83 -6.22
N ARG A 362 -88.12 -58.61 -6.39
CA ARG A 362 -89.57 -58.33 -6.31
C ARG A 362 -90.05 -57.65 -7.60
N GLN A 363 -90.66 -58.45 -8.49
CA GLN A 363 -91.45 -58.13 -9.72
C GLN A 363 -90.79 -58.74 -10.97
N SER A 364 -91.38 -59.61 -11.78
CA SER A 364 -92.72 -60.25 -11.85
C SER A 364 -92.60 -61.40 -12.90
N PRO A 365 -93.51 -62.40 -13.05
CA PRO A 365 -94.66 -62.14 -13.93
C PRO A 365 -95.93 -62.99 -13.68
N ASN A 366 -97.10 -62.44 -14.05
CA ASN A 366 -98.14 -63.06 -14.89
C ASN A 366 -99.56 -62.63 -14.48
N GLY A 367 -100.36 -62.26 -15.48
CA GLY A 367 -101.79 -62.59 -15.49
C GLY A 367 -102.79 -61.46 -15.20
N SER A 368 -103.19 -60.77 -16.27
CA SER A 368 -104.59 -60.54 -16.66
C SER A 368 -105.62 -59.94 -15.66
N SER A 369 -106.04 -58.72 -16.01
CA SER A 369 -107.45 -58.28 -16.22
C SER A 369 -108.38 -57.93 -15.04
N PHE A 370 -109.33 -57.03 -15.37
CA PHE A 370 -110.52 -56.53 -14.66
C PHE A 370 -110.26 -55.34 -13.70
N SER A 371 -110.70 -54.10 -13.97
CA SER A 371 -112.01 -53.49 -14.26
C SER A 371 -112.61 -52.80 -13.02
N CYS A 372 -113.02 -51.54 -13.21
CA CYS A 372 -114.06 -50.77 -12.52
C CYS A 372 -114.12 -50.66 -10.98
N GLY A 373 -114.31 -49.43 -10.51
CA GLY A 373 -115.07 -49.18 -9.27
C GLY A 373 -114.82 -47.83 -8.59
N LEU A 374 -115.49 -46.80 -9.10
CA LEU A 374 -115.91 -45.52 -8.48
C LEU A 374 -114.88 -44.61 -7.77
#